data_AF-A0A1G0ACG3-F1
#
_entry.id   AF-A0A1G0ACG3-F1
#
_cell.length_a   1.000
_cell.length_b   1.000
_cell.length_c   1.000
_cell.angle_alpha   90.00
_cell.angle_beta   90.00
_cell.angle_gamma   90.00
#
_symmetry.space_group_name_H-M   'P 1'
#
loop_
_entity.id
_entity.type
_entity.pdbx_description
1 polymer ?
#
loop_
_entity_poly.entity_id
_entity_poly.type
_entity_poly.pdbx_seq_one_letter_code
_entity_poly.pdbx_strand_id
1 'polypeptide(L)'
;MVEPGLTHRFPMLRRAIEHQVVQGRFDESLRLVEELFSLAPDDAGLSKLKARFAADLVKRAVQAQKIEAASRIVELFESKVPAAHLGDQERQALKRAKEDLVSL
;
A
#
# COMPACT_ATOMS: atom_id res chain seq x y z
N MET A 1 -16.64 3.10 -16.37
CA MET A 1 -17.42 1.89 -16.04
C MET A 1 -16.47 1.01 -15.25
N VAL A 2 -16.63 0.90 -13.93
CA VAL A 2 -15.72 0.10 -13.08
C VAL A 2 -16.02 -1.37 -13.35
N GLU A 3 -15.03 -2.13 -13.81
CA GLU A 3 -15.20 -3.55 -14.06
C GLU A 3 -15.71 -4.24 -12.78
N PRO A 4 -16.80 -5.03 -12.84
CA PRO A 4 -17.42 -5.62 -11.65
C PRO A 4 -16.45 -6.51 -10.84
N GLY A 5 -15.37 -7.00 -11.45
CA GLY A 5 -14.31 -7.74 -10.77
C GLY A 5 -13.46 -6.90 -9.80
N LEU A 6 -13.27 -5.60 -10.07
CA LEU A 6 -12.43 -4.72 -9.23
C LEU A 6 -13.11 -4.40 -7.89
N THR A 7 -14.44 -4.28 -7.88
CA THR A 7 -15.27 -3.99 -6.71
C THR A 7 -15.12 -5.03 -5.60
N HIS A 8 -14.86 -6.29 -5.96
CA HIS A 8 -14.66 -7.38 -5.01
C HIS A 8 -13.20 -7.71 -4.76
N ARG A 9 -12.33 -7.56 -5.76
CA ARG A 9 -10.92 -7.98 -5.66
C ARG A 9 -10.10 -7.06 -4.76
N PHE A 10 -10.29 -5.75 -4.84
CA PHE A 10 -9.60 -4.81 -3.95
C PHE A 10 -9.88 -5.06 -2.46
N PRO A 11 -11.15 -5.10 -1.99
CA PRO A 11 -11.43 -5.36 -0.58
C PRO A 11 -11.02 -6.77 -0.13
N MET A 12 -11.06 -7.77 -1.02
CA MET A 12 -10.59 -9.13 -0.71
C MET A 12 -9.07 -9.16 -0.46
N LEU A 13 -8.27 -8.61 -1.37
CA LEU A 13 -6.81 -8.52 -1.20
C LEU A 13 -6.45 -7.68 0.02
N ARG A 14 -7.13 -6.55 0.22
CA ARG A 14 -6.90 -5.69 1.39
C ARG A 14 -7.08 -6.46 2.69
N ARG A 15 -8.18 -7.20 2.84
CA ARG A 15 -8.44 -8.02 4.04
C ARG A 15 -7.38 -9.12 4.24
N ALA A 16 -6.96 -9.77 3.16
CA ALA A 16 -5.94 -10.82 3.23
C ALA A 16 -4.58 -10.25 3.70
N ILE A 17 -4.20 -9.08 3.18
CA ILE A 17 -2.98 -8.36 3.59
C ILE A 17 -3.11 -7.95 5.07
N GLU A 18 -4.23 -7.34 5.47
CA GLU A 18 -4.46 -6.93 6.86
C GLU A 18 -4.36 -8.12 7.83
N HIS A 19 -4.91 -9.28 7.46
CA HIS A 19 -4.83 -10.49 8.26
C HIS A 19 -3.38 -10.98 8.44
N GLN A 20 -2.56 -10.95 7.39
CA GLN A 20 -1.14 -11.33 7.47
C GLN A 20 -0.31 -10.33 8.28
N VAL A 21 -0.57 -9.03 8.09
CA VAL A 21 0.12 -7.93 8.78
C VAL A 21 -0.15 -7.96 10.28
N VAL A 22 -1.39 -8.20 10.71
CA VAL A 22 -1.75 -8.37 12.13
C VAL A 22 -1.01 -9.56 12.75
N GLN A 23 -0.69 -10.57 11.96
CA GLN A 23 0.06 -11.75 12.40
C GLN A 23 1.58 -11.55 12.29
N GLY A 24 2.05 -10.34 11.97
CA GLY A 24 3.48 -10.01 11.82
C GLY A 24 4.12 -10.58 10.55
N ARG A 25 3.33 -11.15 9.65
CA ARG A 25 3.80 -11.79 8.40
C ARG A 25 3.82 -10.79 7.25
N PHE A 26 4.62 -9.75 7.43
CA PHE A 26 4.76 -8.66 6.46
C PHE A 26 5.35 -9.15 5.12
N ASP A 27 6.40 -9.98 5.16
CA ASP A 27 7.05 -10.52 3.97
C ASP A 27 6.09 -11.33 3.08
N GLU A 28 5.26 -12.17 3.70
CA GLU A 28 4.23 -12.94 2.98
C GLU A 28 3.17 -12.04 2.35
N SER A 29 2.88 -10.90 2.98
CA SER A 29 1.92 -9.93 2.48
C SER A 29 2.40 -9.15 1.26
N LEU A 30 3.71 -9.07 1.02
CA LEU A 30 4.28 -8.27 -0.07
C LEU A 30 3.76 -8.70 -1.45
N ARG A 31 3.56 -10.02 -1.64
CA ARG A 31 3.00 -10.54 -2.90
C ARG A 31 1.56 -10.06 -3.12
N LEU A 32 0.75 -10.06 -2.07
CA LEU A 32 -0.63 -9.58 -2.15
C LEU A 32 -0.69 -8.05 -2.28
N VAL A 33 0.24 -7.34 -1.64
CA VAL A 33 0.39 -5.89 -1.76
C VAL A 33 0.74 -5.52 -3.20
N GLU A 34 1.68 -6.21 -3.84
CA GLU A 34 2.01 -6.00 -5.25
C GLU A 34 0.80 -6.23 -6.16
N GLU A 35 0.06 -7.32 -5.94
CA GLU A 35 -1.16 -7.61 -6.70
C GLU A 35 -2.19 -6.49 -6.52
N LEU A 36 -2.43 -6.06 -5.28
CA LEU A 36 -3.38 -4.99 -4.96
C LEU A 36 -2.98 -3.67 -5.63
N PHE A 37 -1.70 -3.32 -5.62
CA PHE A 37 -1.24 -2.08 -6.28
C PHE A 37 -1.31 -2.15 -7.79
N SER A 38 -1.23 -3.35 -8.37
CA SER A 38 -1.34 -3.57 -9.81
C SER A 38 -2.79 -3.54 -10.33
N LEU A 39 -3.81 -3.59 -9.45
CA LEU A 39 -5.22 -3.54 -9.85
C LEU A 39 -5.61 -2.19 -10.45
N ALA A 40 -6.10 -2.14 -11.70
CA ALA A 40 -6.60 -0.90 -12.33
C ALA A 40 -5.65 0.30 -12.13
N PRO A 41 -4.46 0.28 -12.76
CA PRO A 41 -3.45 1.33 -12.60
C PRO A 41 -3.94 2.71 -13.04
N ASP A 42 -4.87 2.76 -14.00
CA ASP A 42 -5.46 3.99 -14.54
C ASP A 42 -6.61 4.58 -13.69
N ASP A 43 -7.06 3.88 -12.64
CA ASP A 43 -8.14 4.36 -11.77
C ASP A 43 -7.57 5.27 -10.66
N ALA A 44 -7.68 6.58 -10.86
CA ALA A 44 -7.20 7.57 -9.90
C ALA A 44 -7.91 7.51 -8.54
N GLY A 45 -9.18 7.10 -8.49
CA GLY A 45 -9.90 6.90 -7.24
C GLY A 45 -9.30 5.74 -6.43
N LEU A 46 -9.02 4.64 -7.11
CA LEU A 46 -8.38 3.48 -6.52
C LEU A 46 -6.92 3.76 -6.13
N SER A 47 -6.17 4.54 -6.93
CA SER A 47 -4.81 4.99 -6.60
C SER A 47 -4.76 5.71 -5.26
N LYS A 48 -5.73 6.57 -4.94
CA LYS A 48 -5.81 7.25 -3.64
C LYS A 48 -6.05 6.27 -2.48
N LEU A 49 -6.92 5.28 -2.68
CA LEU A 49 -7.15 4.23 -1.69
C LEU A 49 -5.89 3.38 -1.45
N LYS A 50 -5.18 3.02 -2.52
CA LYS A 50 -3.89 2.33 -2.44
C LYS A 50 -2.86 3.15 -1.67
N ALA A 51 -2.80 4.46 -1.88
CA ALA A 51 -1.84 5.34 -1.20
C ALA A 51 -2.08 5.39 0.31
N ARG A 52 -3.33 5.56 0.72
CA ARG A 52 -3.72 5.53 2.14
C ARG A 52 -3.40 4.18 2.78
N PHE A 53 -3.68 3.10 2.04
CA PHE A 53 -3.38 1.75 2.50
C PHE A 53 -1.87 1.50 2.62
N ALA A 54 -1.09 1.92 1.62
CA ALA A 54 0.38 1.82 1.65
C ALA A 54 0.98 2.57 2.86
N ALA A 55 0.53 3.81 3.11
CA ALA A 55 1.01 4.58 4.25
C ALA A 55 0.70 3.88 5.60
N ASP A 56 -0.49 3.29 5.74
CA ASP A 56 -0.85 2.52 6.94
C ASP A 56 0.01 1.26 7.10
N LEU A 57 0.25 0.52 6.02
CA LEU A 57 1.11 -0.67 6.03
C LEU A 57 2.55 -0.34 6.41
N VAL A 58 3.13 0.71 5.82
CA VAL A 58 4.49 1.17 6.11
C VAL A 58 4.61 1.54 7.58
N LYS A 59 3.63 2.30 8.11
CA LYS A 59 3.61 2.66 9.53
C LYS A 59 3.59 1.43 10.44
N ARG A 60 2.74 0.44 10.15
CA ARG A 60 2.67 -0.81 10.92
C ARG A 60 3.96 -1.63 10.82
N ALA A 61 4.56 -1.68 9.63
CA ALA A 61 5.81 -2.40 9.40
C ALA A 61 6.96 -1.73 10.18
N VAL A 62 7.06 -0.40 10.17
CA VAL A 62 8.01 0.37 10.98
C VAL A 62 7.82 0.11 12.47
N GLN A 63 6.58 0.18 12.97
CA GLN A 63 6.27 -0.13 14.38
C GLN A 63 6.64 -1.55 14.79
N ALA A 64 6.53 -2.50 13.87
CA ALA A 64 6.93 -3.89 14.06
C ALA A 64 8.44 -4.14 13.79
N GLN A 65 9.23 -3.09 13.56
CA GLN A 65 10.66 -3.16 13.18
C GLN A 65 10.93 -3.99 11.92
N LYS A 66 9.95 -4.06 11.00
CA LYS A 66 10.03 -4.74 9.71
C LYS A 66 10.42 -3.77 8.60
N ILE A 67 11.64 -3.23 8.71
CA ILE A 67 12.09 -2.08 7.90
C ILE A 67 12.23 -2.45 6.43
N GLU A 68 12.76 -3.63 6.13
CA GLU A 68 12.86 -4.12 4.75
C GLU A 68 11.48 -4.26 4.08
N ALA A 69 10.50 -4.81 4.80
CA ALA A 69 9.13 -4.91 4.29
C ALA A 69 8.50 -3.53 4.10
N ALA A 70 8.72 -2.60 5.04
CA ALA A 70 8.25 -1.22 4.93
C ALA A 70 8.83 -0.53 3.69
N SER A 71 10.14 -0.66 3.45
CA SER A 71 10.81 -0.12 2.26
C SER A 71 10.23 -0.73 0.99
N ARG A 72 10.02 -2.05 0.98
CA ARG A 72 9.49 -2.76 -0.18
C ARG A 72 8.07 -2.34 -0.52
N ILE A 73 7.22 -2.10 0.48
CA ILE A 73 5.86 -1.58 0.26
C ILE A 73 5.91 -0.21 -0.42
N VAL A 74 6.82 0.68 -0.01
CA VAL A 74 7.00 1.99 -0.65
C VAL A 74 7.45 1.85 -2.10
N GLU A 75 8.47 1.03 -2.37
CA GLU A 75 8.96 0.79 -3.73
C GLU A 75 7.87 0.24 -4.65
N LEU A 76 7.12 -0.76 -4.18
CA LEU A 76 6.01 -1.35 -4.93
C LEU A 76 4.92 -0.31 -5.20
N PHE A 77 4.60 0.54 -4.23
CA PHE A 77 3.61 1.58 -4.41
C PHE A 77 4.05 2.59 -5.49
N GLU A 78 5.28 3.10 -5.41
CA GLU A 78 5.80 4.09 -6.36
C GLU A 78 5.99 3.53 -7.77
N SER A 79 6.30 2.23 -7.88
CA SER A 79 6.42 1.54 -9.17
C SER A 79 5.08 1.32 -9.86
N LYS A 80 4.00 1.09 -9.11
CA LYS A 80 2.70 0.65 -9.66
C LYS A 80 1.62 1.72 -9.65
N VAL A 81 1.74 2.74 -8.81
CA VAL A 81 0.72 3.79 -8.65
C VAL A 81 1.22 5.12 -9.22
N PRO A 82 0.58 5.65 -10.28
CA PRO A 82 1.00 6.91 -10.88
C PRO A 82 0.90 8.08 -9.89
N ALA A 83 2.00 8.80 -9.70
CA ALA A 83 2.03 9.97 -8.81
C ALA A 83 1.04 11.08 -9.23
N ALA A 84 0.68 11.14 -10.51
CA ALA A 84 -0.33 12.05 -11.06
C ALA A 84 -1.74 11.82 -10.48
N HIS A 85 -2.04 10.60 -10.00
CA HIS A 85 -3.34 10.28 -9.40
C HIS A 85 -3.45 10.72 -7.93
N LEU A 86 -2.31 11.04 -7.31
CA LEU A 86 -2.22 11.34 -5.88
C LEU A 86 -2.35 12.84 -5.64
N GLY A 87 -3.24 13.21 -4.70
CA GLY A 87 -3.35 14.57 -4.20
C GLY A 87 -2.31 14.86 -3.12
N ASP A 88 -2.32 16.10 -2.61
CA ASP A 88 -1.44 16.54 -1.53
C ASP A 88 -1.55 15.66 -0.27
N GLN A 89 -2.77 15.25 0.10
CA GLN A 89 -2.99 14.46 1.31
C GLN A 89 -2.28 13.10 1.23
N GLU A 90 -2.45 12.37 0.13
CA GLU A 90 -1.85 11.06 -0.09
C GLU A 90 -0.32 11.15 -0.17
N ARG A 91 0.19 12.19 -0.84
CA ARG A 91 1.63 12.45 -0.93
C ARG A 91 2.23 12.75 0.44
N GLN A 92 1.57 13.57 1.26
CA GLN A 92 2.02 13.86 2.61
C GLN A 92 1.97 12.63 3.52
N ALA A 93 0.94 11.79 3.41
CA ALA A 93 0.83 10.56 4.19
C ALA A 93 1.98 9.59 3.88
N LEU A 94 2.30 9.40 2.59
CA LEU A 94 3.44 8.59 2.17
C LEU A 94 4.77 9.21 2.59
N LYS A 95 4.92 10.54 2.45
CA LYS A 95 6.13 11.23 2.90
C LYS A 95 6.39 10.99 4.38
N ARG A 96 5.38 11.17 5.24
CA ARG A 96 5.50 10.91 6.69
C ARG A 96 5.86 9.46 6.98
N ALA A 97 5.21 8.51 6.30
CA ALA A 97 5.51 7.09 6.47
C ALA A 97 6.95 6.73 6.05
N LYS A 98 7.52 7.42 5.04
CA LYS A 98 8.93 7.30 4.66
C LYS A 98 9.86 7.97 5.67
N GLU A 99 9.49 9.13 6.20
CA GLU A 99 10.26 9.81 7.26
C GLU A 99 10.35 8.94 8.52
N ASP A 100 9.26 8.25 8.90
CA ASP A 100 9.23 7.26 9.98
C ASP A 100 10.19 6.10 9.72
N LEU A 101 10.41 5.73 8.45
CA LEU A 101 11.32 4.65 8.06
C LEU A 101 12.80 5.06 8.18
N VAL A 102 13.11 6.33 7.89
CA VAL A 102 14.48 6.87 7.91
C VAL A 102 14.89 7.34 9.32
N SER A 103 13.93 7.60 10.21
CA SER A 103 14.18 8.16 11.56
C SER A 103 14.42 7.10 12.64
N LEU A 104 14.64 5.84 12.26
CA LEU A 104 14.98 4.72 13.14
C LEU A 104 16.49 4.61 13.38
#